data_AF-A0A512TPA8-F1
#
_entry.id   AF-A0A512TPA8-F1
#
_cell.length_a   1.000
_cell.length_b   1.000
_cell.length_c   1.000
_cell.angle_alpha   90.00
_cell.angle_beta   90.00
_cell.angle_gamma   90.00
#
_symmetry.space_group_name_H-M   'P 1'
#
loop_
_entity.id
_entity.type
_entity.pdbx_description
1 polymer ?
#
loop_
_entity_poly.entity_id
_entity_poly.type
_entity_poly.pdbx_seq_one_letter_code
_entity_poly.pdbx_strand_id
1 'polypeptide(L)'
;MFTVVICKDTKEIAYTYDEYLQSSHWNDFRESYLKCYGSECQLCGNKGKNLHHISYSNLGNESFDDVIFLCEECHIKEHSIE
;
A
#
# COMPACT_ATOMS: atom_id res chain seq x y z
N MET A 1 4.45 4.39 15.93
CA MET A 1 4.04 3.13 16.59
C MET A 1 2.54 2.97 16.34
N PHE A 2 2.16 2.17 15.35
CA PHE A 2 0.75 1.88 15.07
C PHE A 2 0.29 0.86 16.11
N THR A 3 -0.70 1.22 16.93
CA THR A 3 -1.10 0.38 18.07
C THR A 3 -2.02 -0.77 17.65
N VAL A 4 -2.92 -0.55 16.70
CA VAL A 4 -3.78 -1.57 16.06
C VAL A 4 -4.29 -0.99 14.74
N VAL A 5 -4.33 -1.79 13.67
CA VAL A 5 -5.01 -1.47 12.41
C VAL A 5 -6.28 -2.29 12.31
N ILE A 6 -7.40 -1.63 12.02
CA ILE A 6 -8.70 -2.28 11.81
C ILE A 6 -9.06 -2.13 10.34
N CYS A 7 -9.09 -3.25 9.62
CA CYS A 7 -9.40 -3.28 8.21
C CYS A 7 -10.91 -3.10 8.01
N LYS A 8 -11.33 -2.02 7.35
CA LYS A 8 -12.73 -1.63 7.27
C LYS A 8 -13.58 -2.65 6.52
N ASP A 9 -13.05 -3.24 5.45
CA ASP A 9 -13.83 -4.09 4.55
C ASP A 9 -13.89 -5.53 5.07
N THR A 10 -12.77 -6.07 5.54
CA THR A 10 -12.66 -7.47 5.99
C THR A 10 -12.87 -7.65 7.49
N LYS A 11 -12.82 -6.56 8.27
CA LYS A 11 -12.84 -6.54 9.74
C LYS A 11 -11.64 -7.24 10.40
N GLU A 12 -10.59 -7.55 9.64
CA GLU A 12 -9.33 -8.04 10.19
C GLU A 12 -8.71 -7.01 11.14
N ILE A 13 -8.09 -7.51 12.20
CA ILE A 13 -7.38 -6.70 13.20
C ILE A 13 -5.92 -7.12 13.14
N ALA A 14 -5.05 -6.17 12.81
CA ALA A 14 -3.61 -6.36 12.79
C ALA A 14 -2.98 -5.57 13.95
N TYR A 15 -2.09 -6.22 14.71
CA TYR A 15 -1.38 -5.64 15.84
C TYR A 15 -0.02 -5.07 15.45
N THR A 16 0.49 -5.47 14.29
CA THR A 16 1.70 -4.91 13.69
C THR A 16 1.45 -4.45 12.25
N TYR A 17 2.33 -3.60 11.75
CA TYR A 17 2.27 -3.17 10.36
C TYR A 17 2.53 -4.33 9.39
N ASP A 18 3.43 -5.25 9.74
CA ASP A 18 3.73 -6.43 8.91
C ASP A 18 2.53 -7.38 8.83
N GLU A 19 1.77 -7.54 9.93
CA GLU A 19 0.51 -8.29 9.93
C GLU A 19 -0.53 -7.61 9.04
N TYR A 20 -0.64 -6.28 9.12
CA TYR A 20 -1.54 -5.50 8.26
C TYR A 20 -1.21 -5.69 6.78
N LEU A 21 0.07 -5.63 6.40
CA LEU A 21 0.51 -5.86 5.01
C LEU A 21 0.26 -7.30 4.53
N GLN A 22 0.00 -8.24 5.43
CA GLN A 22 -0.36 -9.63 5.10
C GLN A 22 -1.87 -9.89 5.15
N SER A 23 -2.68 -8.92 5.57
CA SER A 23 -4.14 -9.04 5.68
C SER A 23 -4.82 -9.28 4.33
N SER A 24 -5.99 -9.90 4.34
CA SER A 24 -6.83 -10.02 3.14
C SER A 24 -7.26 -8.64 2.62
N HIS A 25 -7.51 -7.68 3.51
CA HIS A 25 -7.82 -6.29 3.15
C HIS A 25 -6.76 -5.66 2.24
N TRP A 26 -5.49 -5.72 2.64
CA TRP A 26 -4.43 -5.11 1.85
C TRP A 26 -4.21 -5.83 0.51
N ASN A 27 -4.34 -7.16 0.50
CA ASN A 27 -4.26 -7.95 -0.72
C ASN A 27 -5.39 -7.59 -1.71
N ASP A 28 -6.63 -7.52 -1.23
CA ASP A 28 -7.81 -7.17 -2.05
C ASP A 28 -7.73 -5.72 -2.56
N PHE A 29 -7.28 -4.80 -1.71
CA PHE A 29 -7.04 -3.41 -2.08
C PHE A 29 -5.99 -3.31 -3.19
N ARG A 30 -4.87 -4.03 -3.05
CA ARG A 30 -3.82 -4.10 -4.06
C ARG A 30 -4.33 -4.66 -5.38
N GLU A 31 -5.08 -5.75 -5.36
CA GLU A 31 -5.66 -6.32 -6.59
C GLU A 31 -6.61 -5.34 -7.27
N SER A 32 -7.44 -4.64 -6.50
CA SER A 32 -8.37 -3.64 -7.01
C SER A 32 -7.63 -2.48 -7.65
N TYR A 33 -6.57 -1.99 -7.02
CA TYR A 33 -5.69 -0.98 -7.59
C TYR A 33 -5.12 -1.43 -8.94
N LEU A 34 -4.54 -2.64 -9.00
CA LEU A 34 -3.92 -3.18 -10.22
C LEU A 34 -4.93 -3.35 -11.37
N LYS A 35 -6.19 -3.67 -11.06
CA LYS A 35 -7.27 -3.73 -12.05
C LYS A 35 -7.62 -2.35 -12.62
N CYS A 36 -7.52 -1.30 -11.81
CA CYS A 36 -7.85 0.08 -12.22
C CYS A 36 -6.70 0.80 -12.94
N TYR A 37 -5.47 0.66 -12.44
CA TYR A 37 -4.32 1.46 -12.88
C TYR A 37 -3.20 0.66 -13.56
N GLY A 38 -3.32 -0.67 -13.61
CA GLY A 38 -2.28 -1.53 -14.15
C GLY A 38 -1.13 -1.77 -13.18
N SER A 39 -0.02 -2.30 -13.69
CA SER A 39 1.13 -2.77 -12.89
C SER A 39 2.45 -2.04 -13.20
N GLU A 40 2.36 -0.84 -13.75
CA GLU A 40 3.51 0.01 -14.04
C GLU A 40 3.82 0.95 -12.87
N CYS A 41 5.10 1.25 -12.68
CA CYS A 41 5.57 2.22 -11.72
C CYS A 41 5.06 3.61 -12.11
N GLN A 42 4.35 4.28 -11.21
CA GLN A 42 3.77 5.58 -11.50
C GLN A 42 4.79 6.72 -11.59
N LEU A 43 6.04 6.50 -11.15
CA LEU A 43 7.11 7.50 -11.26
C LEU A 43 7.98 7.35 -12.52
N CYS A 44 8.18 6.12 -13.02
CA CYS A 44 9.14 5.89 -14.12
C CYS A 44 8.62 5.00 -15.26
N GLY A 45 7.41 4.43 -15.14
CA GLY A 45 6.82 3.55 -16.16
C GLY A 45 7.39 2.14 -16.23
N ASN A 46 8.47 1.82 -15.49
CA ASN A 46 8.99 0.45 -15.41
C ASN A 46 8.01 -0.48 -14.70
N LYS A 47 8.23 -1.79 -14.77
CA LYS A 47 7.42 -2.78 -14.03
C LYS A 47 7.40 -2.44 -12.53
N GLY A 48 6.20 -2.17 -12.01
CA GLY A 48 5.99 -1.90 -10.60
C GLY A 48 6.13 -3.17 -9.75
N LYS A 49 6.48 -2.99 -8.48
CA LYS A 49 6.71 -4.07 -7.52
C LYS A 49 5.64 -4.07 -6.45
N ASN A 50 5.43 -2.94 -5.76
CA ASN A 50 4.52 -2.84 -4.62
C ASN A 50 3.82 -1.48 -4.54
N LEU A 51 2.66 -1.45 -3.88
CA LEU A 51 2.06 -0.21 -3.40
C LEU A 51 2.89 0.33 -2.24
N HIS A 52 3.21 1.62 -2.34
CA HIS A 52 3.87 2.40 -1.32
C HIS A 52 2.84 3.35 -0.71
N HIS A 53 2.79 3.43 0.62
CA HIS A 53 1.94 4.40 1.31
C HIS A 53 2.60 5.77 1.27
N ILE A 54 1.94 6.76 0.67
CA ILE A 54 2.35 8.18 0.74
C ILE A 54 1.60 8.91 1.86
N SER A 55 0.54 8.31 2.38
CA SER A 55 -0.25 8.76 3.52
C SER A 55 -0.61 7.57 4.39
N TYR A 56 -0.35 7.69 5.69
CA TYR A 56 -0.73 6.68 6.70
C TYR A 56 -1.99 7.08 7.49
N SER A 57 -2.66 8.16 7.08
CA SER A 57 -3.79 8.73 7.84
C SER A 57 -5.04 7.85 7.82
N ASN A 58 -5.20 7.03 6.78
CA ASN A 58 -6.36 6.17 6.55
C ASN A 58 -6.01 4.67 6.65
N LEU A 59 -5.02 4.28 7.44
CA LEU A 59 -4.57 2.89 7.53
C LEU A 59 -5.73 1.95 7.94
N GLY A 60 -6.00 0.91 7.13
CA GLY A 60 -7.16 0.02 7.21
C GLY A 60 -8.42 0.52 6.48
N ASN A 61 -8.39 1.69 5.84
CA ASN A 61 -9.48 2.30 5.07
C ASN A 61 -8.90 3.19 3.96
N GLU A 62 -7.84 2.74 3.31
CA GLU A 62 -7.11 3.51 2.32
C GLU A 62 -7.96 3.83 1.10
N SER A 63 -7.70 4.98 0.50
CA SER A 63 -8.09 5.30 -0.86
C SER A 63 -6.92 5.10 -1.80
N PHE A 64 -7.18 5.06 -3.11
CA PHE A 64 -6.09 5.01 -4.10
C PHE A 64 -5.18 6.24 -4.08
N ASP A 65 -5.62 7.35 -3.48
CA ASP A 65 -4.82 8.57 -3.30
C ASP A 65 -3.86 8.47 -2.10
N ASP A 66 -4.03 7.48 -1.21
CA ASP A 66 -3.13 7.26 -0.08
C ASP A 66 -1.89 6.43 -0.47
N VAL A 67 -1.87 5.90 -1.69
CA VAL A 67 -0.86 4.96 -2.16
C VAL A 67 -0.33 5.30 -3.56
N ILE A 68 0.85 4.81 -3.87
CA ILE A 68 1.46 4.91 -5.20
C ILE A 68 2.11 3.58 -5.57
N PHE A 69 1.90 3.08 -6.79
CA PHE A 69 2.53 1.83 -7.23
C PHE A 69 3.94 2.09 -7.75
N LEU A 70 4.96 1.53 -7.09
CA LEU A 70 6.37 1.80 -7.39
C LEU A 70 7.14 0.54 -7.74
N CYS A 71 8.13 0.70 -8.63
CA CYS A 71 9.22 -0.28 -8.75
C CYS A 71 10.14 -0.20 -7.51
N GLU A 72 10.98 -1.22 -7.32
CA GLU A 72 11.90 -1.28 -6.18
C GLU A 72 12.87 -0.11 -6.11
N GLU A 73 13.41 0.33 -7.25
CA GLU A 73 14.34 1.45 -7.31
C GLU A 73 13.69 2.76 -6.89
N CYS A 74 12.46 3.03 -7.36
CA CYS A 74 11.70 4.21 -6.96
C CYS A 74 11.30 4.11 -5.49
N HIS A 75 10.88 2.93 -5.02
CA HIS A 75 10.51 2.72 -3.63
C HIS A 75 11.67 3.02 -2.67
N ILE A 76 12.89 2.56 -2.97
CA ILE A 76 14.09 2.86 -2.16
C ILE A 76 14.38 4.37 -2.15
N LYS A 77 14.21 5.04 -3.30
CA LYS A 77 14.43 6.49 -3.39
C LYS A 77 13.46 7.27 -2.51
N GLU A 78 12.18 6.91 -2.48
CA GLU A 78 11.20 7.57 -1.59
C GLU A 78 11.60 7.43 -0.11
N HIS A 79 11.98 6.23 0.34
CA HIS A 79 12.45 6.03 1.72
C HIS A 79 13.80 6.71 2.04
N SER A 80 14.55 7.14 1.03
CA SER A 80 15.85 7.82 1.21
C SER A 80 15.73 9.33 1.30
N ILE A 81 14.53 9.89 1.11
CA ILE A 81 14.27 11.34 1.12
C ILE A 81 13.65 11.81 2.47
N GLU A 82 13.31 10.88 3.37
CA GLU A 82 12.88 11.17 4.76
C GLU A 82 14.03 11.36 5.75
#